data_AF-A0A368GFM2-F1
#
_entry.id   AF-A0A368GFM2-F1
#
_cell.length_a   1.000
_cell.length_b   1.000
_cell.length_c   1.000
_cell.angle_alpha   90.00
_cell.angle_beta   90.00
_cell.angle_gamma   90.00
#
_symmetry.space_group_name_H-M   'P 1'
#
loop_
_entity.id
_entity.type
_entity.pdbx_description
1 polymer ?
#
loop_
_entity_poly.entity_id
_entity_poly.type
_entity_poly.pdbx_seq_one_letter_code
_entity_poly.pdbx_strand_id
1 'polypeptide(L)'
;MTHKSFQKPITCHIRPSSTPGVTVKTDLNTVSFSNSAAILDSHNKPGNPGLGTSSILAAAIVKGLWQSSGTSHSEKNICHAVLMVEQLLTTGGGWQDQVGCLYPGVKKGYITEEDGSVDVEEIAISQDFEMEINKRMGLIYTGKTRLAKNLLQEVIRGWYSGGPIREVITSLEDNVSKFATALKQGEMPCDLIDVYYHAKKTLATGCEPDIVACLISSLKGGNLIETAWLAGAGGGGFLYVWLKPDVTMDKIRDHVKKYGTSEMTVHTITIDTSPMTYSFV
;
A
#
# COMPACT_ATOMS: atom_id res chain seq x y z
N MET A 1 21.69 0.31 -24.91
CA MET A 1 20.29 0.70 -24.64
C MET A 1 19.43 -0.54 -24.76
N THR A 2 19.11 -1.16 -23.63
CA THR A 2 18.17 -2.28 -23.55
C THR A 2 16.97 -1.80 -22.76
N HIS A 3 15.88 -1.46 -23.45
CA HIS A 3 14.58 -1.25 -22.82
C HIS A 3 14.16 -2.56 -22.16
N LYS A 4 14.28 -2.66 -20.83
CA LYS A 4 13.52 -3.65 -20.07
C LYS A 4 12.07 -3.22 -20.14
N SER A 5 11.23 -3.96 -20.86
CA SER A 5 9.78 -3.77 -20.80
C SER A 5 9.33 -4.14 -19.39
N PHE A 6 8.96 -3.15 -18.59
CA PHE A 6 8.34 -3.38 -17.30
C PHE A 6 6.96 -3.99 -17.55
N GLN A 7 6.76 -5.24 -17.13
CA GLN A 7 5.45 -5.90 -17.17
C GLN A 7 4.52 -5.19 -16.19
N LYS A 8 3.37 -4.72 -16.66
CA LYS A 8 2.34 -4.13 -15.82
C LYS A 8 1.90 -5.18 -14.78
N PRO A 9 1.83 -4.84 -13.48
CA PRO A 9 1.60 -5.83 -12.43
C PRO A 9 0.21 -6.48 -12.49
N ILE A 10 -0.79 -5.82 -13.10
CA ILE A 10 -2.16 -6.35 -13.25
C ILE A 10 -2.77 -5.83 -14.55
N THR A 11 -3.25 -6.72 -15.42
CA THR A 11 -4.08 -6.40 -16.58
C THR A 11 -5.42 -7.12 -16.40
N CYS A 12 -6.55 -6.39 -16.40
CA CYS A 12 -7.88 -6.97 -16.30
C CYS A 12 -8.48 -7.10 -17.70
N HIS A 13 -8.80 -8.32 -18.13
CA HIS A 13 -9.48 -8.59 -19.39
C HIS A 13 -10.94 -8.90 -19.13
N ILE A 14 -11.85 -8.10 -19.68
CA ILE A 14 -13.28 -8.37 -19.62
C ILE A 14 -13.72 -8.91 -20.98
N ARG A 15 -14.29 -10.12 -20.97
CA ARG A 15 -14.84 -10.77 -22.16
C ARG A 15 -16.25 -11.27 -21.89
N PRO A 16 -17.14 -11.23 -22.88
CA PRO A 16 -18.39 -11.99 -22.82
C PRO A 16 -18.08 -13.47 -22.59
N SER A 17 -18.62 -14.04 -21.51
CA SER A 17 -18.42 -15.44 -21.12
C SER A 17 -19.77 -16.11 -20.93
N SER A 18 -19.93 -17.32 -21.47
CA SER A 18 -21.10 -18.18 -21.19
C SER A 18 -21.11 -18.71 -19.75
N THR A 19 -19.98 -18.59 -19.05
CA THR A 19 -19.81 -19.00 -17.66
C THR A 19 -19.96 -17.77 -16.76
N PRO A 20 -20.93 -17.73 -15.83
CA PRO A 20 -21.07 -16.65 -14.85
C PRO A 20 -19.81 -16.52 -13.98
N GLY A 21 -19.30 -15.31 -13.80
CA GLY A 21 -18.14 -15.04 -12.93
C GLY A 21 -17.20 -13.96 -13.47
N VAL A 22 -16.19 -13.61 -12.67
CA VAL A 22 -15.10 -12.69 -13.04
C VAL A 22 -13.84 -13.51 -13.27
N THR A 23 -13.25 -13.43 -14.46
CA THR A 23 -11.97 -14.09 -14.73
C THR A 23 -10.87 -13.05 -14.80
N VAL A 24 -9.91 -13.13 -13.88
CA VAL A 24 -8.70 -12.29 -13.87
C VAL A 24 -7.57 -13.11 -14.47
N LYS A 25 -7.00 -12.62 -15.56
CA LYS A 25 -5.93 -13.31 -16.27
C LYS A 25 -4.68 -12.43 -16.29
N THR A 26 -3.58 -12.97 -15.81
CA THR A 26 -2.23 -12.44 -16.02
C THR A 26 -1.49 -13.27 -17.06
N ASP A 27 -0.30 -12.84 -17.47
CA ASP A 27 0.52 -13.57 -18.45
C ASP A 27 0.88 -15.00 -17.99
N LEU A 28 0.86 -15.26 -16.69
CA LEU A 28 1.26 -16.53 -16.09
C LEU A 28 0.08 -17.32 -15.50
N ASN A 29 -1.03 -16.66 -15.15
CA ASN A 29 -2.09 -17.26 -14.37
C ASN A 29 -3.48 -16.83 -14.85
N THR A 30 -4.44 -17.74 -14.78
CA THR A 30 -5.86 -17.41 -14.95
C THR A 30 -6.57 -17.77 -13.66
N VAL A 31 -7.18 -16.78 -13.00
CA VAL A 31 -7.97 -16.95 -11.79
C VAL A 31 -9.42 -16.67 -12.15
N SER A 32 -10.27 -17.67 -11.99
CA SER A 32 -11.71 -17.53 -12.20
C SER A 32 -12.42 -17.45 -10.86
N PHE A 33 -13.15 -16.37 -10.64
CA PHE A 33 -14.04 -16.17 -9.51
C PHE A 33 -15.47 -16.42 -9.98
N SER A 34 -15.98 -17.61 -9.66
CA SER A 34 -17.31 -18.07 -10.10
C SER A 34 -18.47 -17.31 -9.47
N ASN A 35 -18.25 -16.62 -8.34
CA ASN A 35 -19.24 -15.80 -7.64
C ASN A 35 -18.56 -14.81 -6.68
N SER A 36 -19.35 -13.92 -6.07
CA SER A 36 -18.87 -12.91 -5.11
C SER A 36 -18.22 -13.52 -3.86
N ALA A 37 -18.67 -14.70 -3.40
CA ALA A 37 -18.03 -15.41 -2.28
C ALA A 37 -16.61 -15.90 -2.63
N ALA A 38 -16.36 -16.34 -3.87
CA ALA A 38 -15.03 -16.74 -4.33
C ALA A 38 -14.04 -15.55 -4.39
N ILE A 39 -14.53 -14.34 -4.67
CA ILE A 39 -13.74 -13.10 -4.59
C ILE A 39 -13.38 -12.82 -3.12
N LEU A 40 -14.35 -12.96 -2.21
CA LEU A 40 -14.15 -12.79 -0.77
C LEU A 40 -13.17 -13.82 -0.18
N ASP A 41 -13.22 -15.08 -0.59
CA ASP A 41 -12.31 -16.12 -0.11
C ASP A 41 -10.87 -15.94 -0.60
N SER A 42 -10.68 -15.26 -1.74
CA SER A 42 -9.34 -14.91 -2.24
C SER A 42 -8.62 -13.90 -1.35
N HIS A 43 -9.37 -13.03 -0.67
CA HIS A 43 -8.86 -12.10 0.33
C HIS A 43 -8.38 -12.81 1.60
N ASN A 44 -8.94 -13.99 1.92
CA ASN A 44 -8.65 -14.76 3.13
C ASN A 44 -7.49 -15.76 2.99
N LYS A 45 -6.80 -15.82 1.83
CA LYS A 45 -5.65 -16.72 1.68
C LYS A 45 -4.46 -16.21 2.51
N PRO A 46 -3.75 -17.10 3.24
CA PRO A 46 -2.48 -16.75 3.90
C PRO A 46 -1.53 -16.16 2.86
N GLY A 47 -0.99 -14.96 3.11
CA GLY A 47 -0.05 -14.31 2.20
C GLY A 47 -0.49 -12.95 1.64
N ASN A 48 -1.57 -12.32 2.12
CA ASN A 48 -1.82 -10.90 1.78
C ASN A 48 -0.64 -10.05 2.30
N PRO A 49 0.17 -9.44 1.41
CA PRO A 49 1.45 -8.87 1.81
C PRO A 49 1.34 -7.53 2.56
N GLY A 50 0.12 -7.02 2.80
CA GLY A 50 -0.09 -5.69 3.38
C GLY A 50 0.06 -4.55 2.36
N LEU A 51 -0.12 -4.83 1.07
CA LEU A 51 -0.07 -3.84 -0.04
C LEU A 51 -1.44 -3.52 -0.64
N GLY A 52 -2.54 -3.77 0.08
CA GLY A 52 -3.88 -3.42 -0.39
C GLY A 52 -4.42 -4.24 -1.56
N THR A 53 -3.85 -5.42 -1.83
CA THR A 53 -4.15 -6.24 -3.02
C THR A 53 -5.65 -6.51 -3.25
N SER A 54 -6.44 -6.68 -2.19
CA SER A 54 -7.89 -6.86 -2.29
C SER A 54 -8.62 -5.63 -2.79
N SER A 55 -8.27 -4.44 -2.29
CA SER A 55 -8.87 -3.18 -2.68
C SER A 55 -8.50 -2.85 -4.13
N ILE A 56 -7.26 -3.16 -4.54
CA ILE A 56 -6.79 -3.02 -5.92
C ILE A 56 -7.58 -3.93 -6.87
N LEU A 57 -7.78 -5.19 -6.49
CA LEU A 57 -8.57 -6.13 -7.28
C LEU A 57 -10.02 -5.67 -7.42
N ALA A 58 -10.64 -5.24 -6.32
CA ALA A 58 -12.00 -4.70 -6.33
C ALA A 58 -12.11 -3.46 -7.24
N ALA A 59 -11.15 -2.54 -7.16
CA ALA A 59 -11.07 -1.36 -8.00
C ALA A 59 -10.97 -1.72 -9.50
N ALA A 60 -10.12 -2.69 -9.85
CA ALA A 60 -9.98 -3.16 -11.22
C ALA A 60 -11.27 -3.80 -11.78
N ILE A 61 -11.99 -4.56 -10.95
CA ILE A 61 -13.27 -5.18 -11.33
C ILE A 61 -14.33 -4.10 -11.55
N VAL A 62 -14.50 -3.17 -10.60
CA VAL A 62 -15.50 -2.09 -10.69
C VAL A 62 -15.23 -1.21 -11.91
N LYS A 63 -13.98 -0.77 -12.09
CA LYS A 63 -13.57 0.05 -13.24
C LYS A 63 -13.88 -0.63 -14.56
N GLY A 64 -13.56 -1.91 -14.67
CA GLY A 64 -13.84 -2.67 -15.89
C GLY A 64 -15.34 -2.88 -16.16
N LEU A 65 -16.15 -3.15 -15.12
CA LEU A 65 -17.59 -3.32 -15.27
C LEU A 65 -18.28 -2.05 -15.77
N TRP A 66 -18.03 -0.90 -15.15
CA TRP A 66 -18.63 0.37 -15.58
C TRP A 66 -18.19 0.80 -16.97
N GLN A 67 -16.93 0.54 -17.31
CA GLN A 67 -16.45 0.79 -18.66
C GLN A 67 -17.17 -0.09 -19.68
N SER A 68 -17.42 -1.37 -19.36
CA SER A 68 -18.13 -2.30 -20.25
C SER A 68 -19.63 -1.97 -20.40
N SER A 69 -20.24 -1.34 -19.39
CA SER A 69 -21.63 -0.89 -19.44
C SER A 69 -21.81 0.47 -20.12
N GLY A 70 -20.72 1.12 -20.55
CA GLY A 70 -20.75 2.47 -21.12
C GLY A 70 -21.12 3.56 -20.10
N THR A 71 -21.01 3.26 -18.80
CA THR A 71 -21.31 4.21 -17.73
C THR A 71 -20.11 5.12 -17.50
N SER A 72 -20.31 6.44 -17.61
CA SER A 72 -19.27 7.40 -17.26
C SER A 72 -18.99 7.37 -15.76
N HIS A 73 -17.71 7.37 -15.38
CA HIS A 73 -17.29 7.34 -13.99
C HIS A 73 -15.98 8.12 -13.79
N SER A 74 -15.81 8.69 -12.60
CA SER A 74 -14.53 9.21 -12.12
C SER A 74 -13.81 8.19 -11.24
N GLU A 75 -12.51 8.37 -11.01
CA GLU A 75 -11.75 7.55 -10.05
C GLU A 75 -12.32 7.68 -8.62
N LYS A 76 -12.85 8.86 -8.26
CA LYS A 76 -13.60 9.09 -7.02
C LYS A 76 -14.84 8.19 -6.91
N ASN A 77 -15.59 8.02 -8.01
CA ASN A 77 -16.72 7.09 -8.02
C ASN A 77 -16.27 5.64 -7.79
N ILE A 78 -15.15 5.22 -8.40
CA ILE A 78 -14.63 3.85 -8.23
C ILE A 78 -14.18 3.63 -6.79
N CYS A 79 -13.43 4.58 -6.22
CA CYS A 79 -13.00 4.55 -4.82
C CYS A 79 -14.19 4.35 -3.88
N HIS A 80 -15.25 5.16 -4.04
CA HIS A 80 -16.46 5.05 -3.24
C HIS A 80 -17.18 3.72 -3.42
N ALA A 81 -17.32 3.23 -4.65
CA ALA A 81 -17.96 1.94 -4.92
C ALA A 81 -17.19 0.77 -4.30
N VAL A 82 -15.86 0.79 -4.36
CA VAL A 82 -15.02 -0.24 -3.71
C VAL A 82 -15.18 -0.20 -2.20
N LEU A 83 -15.20 0.99 -1.58
CA LEU A 83 -15.46 1.13 -0.15
C LEU A 83 -16.83 0.54 0.24
N MET A 84 -17.87 0.82 -0.54
CA MET A 84 -19.20 0.21 -0.31
C MET A 84 -19.15 -1.31 -0.39
N VAL A 85 -18.47 -1.87 -1.40
CA VAL A 85 -18.30 -3.32 -1.56
C VAL A 85 -17.56 -3.92 -0.36
N GLU A 86 -16.47 -3.31 0.11
CA GLU A 86 -15.71 -3.80 1.26
C GLU A 86 -16.51 -3.75 2.57
N GLN A 87 -17.35 -2.74 2.75
CA GLN A 87 -18.26 -2.66 3.90
C GLN A 87 -19.33 -3.77 3.84
N LEU A 88 -19.94 -4.00 2.67
CA LEU A 88 -20.91 -5.09 2.46
C LEU A 88 -20.28 -6.47 2.68
N LEU A 89 -19.01 -6.63 2.35
CA LEU A 89 -18.24 -7.86 2.58
C LEU A 89 -17.74 -8.01 4.03
N THR A 90 -18.03 -7.03 4.91
CA THR A 90 -17.64 -7.01 6.33
C THR A 90 -16.13 -7.09 6.58
N THR A 91 -15.31 -6.87 5.55
CA THR A 91 -13.85 -6.75 5.70
C THR A 91 -13.52 -5.44 6.38
N GLY A 92 -14.29 -4.38 6.07
CA GLY A 92 -13.97 -3.01 6.48
C GLY A 92 -12.62 -2.56 5.92
N GLY A 93 -12.20 -1.34 6.21
CA GLY A 93 -10.92 -0.82 5.74
C GLY A 93 -10.86 0.69 5.66
N GLY A 94 -9.67 1.19 5.35
CA GLY A 94 -9.49 2.58 4.91
C GLY A 94 -9.64 2.70 3.39
N TRP A 95 -9.49 3.91 2.88
CA TRP A 95 -9.58 4.24 1.45
C TRP A 95 -8.22 4.41 0.75
N GLN A 96 -7.13 4.29 1.51
CA GLN A 96 -5.77 4.57 1.05
C GLN A 96 -5.30 3.63 -0.07
N ASP A 97 -5.75 2.37 -0.08
CA ASP A 97 -5.34 1.36 -1.06
C ASP A 97 -6.03 1.60 -2.42
N GLN A 98 -7.29 2.04 -2.37
CA GLN A 98 -8.08 2.48 -3.52
C GLN A 98 -7.46 3.73 -4.13
N VAL A 99 -7.16 4.74 -3.31
CA VAL A 99 -6.43 5.93 -3.77
C VAL A 99 -5.09 5.53 -4.39
N GLY A 100 -4.34 4.67 -3.68
CA GLY A 100 -3.04 4.15 -4.08
C GLY A 100 -2.99 3.62 -5.51
N CYS A 101 -4.02 2.88 -5.94
CA CYS A 101 -4.04 2.23 -7.25
C CYS A 101 -4.79 2.96 -8.36
N LEU A 102 -5.76 3.82 -8.02
CA LEU A 102 -6.54 4.55 -9.02
C LEU A 102 -5.79 5.78 -9.54
N TYR A 103 -5.02 6.43 -8.67
CA TYR A 103 -4.29 7.66 -8.98
C TYR A 103 -2.80 7.35 -9.14
N PRO A 104 -2.13 7.85 -10.19
CA PRO A 104 -0.70 7.60 -10.39
C PRO A 104 0.17 8.37 -9.39
N GLY A 105 1.44 7.99 -9.32
CA GLY A 105 2.49 8.78 -8.68
C GLY A 105 2.35 8.97 -7.18
N VAL A 106 3.01 10.02 -6.70
CA VAL A 106 3.03 10.45 -5.30
C VAL A 106 1.87 11.41 -5.06
N LYS A 107 1.11 11.18 -3.99
CA LYS A 107 -0.20 11.79 -3.81
C LYS A 107 -0.58 11.88 -2.34
N LYS A 108 -1.42 12.86 -2.03
CA LYS A 108 -2.06 13.05 -0.74
C LYS A 108 -3.56 12.86 -0.94
N GLY A 109 -4.12 11.79 -0.37
CA GLY A 109 -5.57 11.66 -0.26
C GLY A 109 -6.08 12.39 0.98
N TYR A 110 -7.32 12.88 0.93
CA TYR A 110 -8.00 13.50 2.06
C TYR A 110 -9.51 13.33 1.93
N ILE A 111 -10.22 13.54 3.05
CA ILE A 111 -11.68 13.58 3.06
C ILE A 111 -12.11 15.04 2.90
N THR A 112 -13.03 15.31 1.98
CA THR A 112 -13.61 16.64 1.77
C THR A 112 -14.69 16.94 2.80
N GLU A 113 -14.72 18.17 3.31
CA GLU A 113 -15.77 18.60 4.24
C GLU A 113 -17.13 18.81 3.54
N GLU A 114 -17.13 19.05 2.22
CA GLU A 114 -18.32 19.38 1.44
C GLU A 114 -19.30 18.19 1.33
N ASP A 115 -18.78 17.00 1.01
CA ASP A 115 -19.58 15.80 0.71
C ASP A 115 -19.05 14.53 1.42
N GLY A 116 -18.03 14.65 2.28
CA GLY A 116 -17.47 13.52 3.04
C GLY A 116 -16.76 12.49 2.17
N SER A 117 -16.39 12.86 0.95
CA SER A 117 -15.83 11.96 -0.04
C SER A 117 -14.31 11.98 -0.03
N VAL A 118 -13.71 10.97 -0.66
CA VAL A 118 -12.25 10.88 -0.79
C VAL A 118 -11.82 11.65 -2.04
N ASP A 119 -10.91 12.59 -1.84
CA ASP A 119 -10.29 13.37 -2.90
C ASP A 119 -8.76 13.29 -2.82
N VAL A 120 -8.08 13.67 -3.90
CA VAL A 120 -6.65 13.41 -4.08
C VAL A 120 -5.95 14.64 -4.65
N GLU A 121 -4.91 15.09 -3.95
CA GLU A 121 -3.94 16.08 -4.44
C GLU A 121 -2.68 15.35 -4.93
N GLU A 122 -2.26 15.63 -6.16
CA GLU A 122 -0.96 15.19 -6.66
C GLU A 122 0.18 15.94 -5.94
N ILE A 123 1.20 15.19 -5.50
CA ILE A 123 2.44 15.76 -4.96
C ILE A 123 3.47 15.73 -6.08
N ALA A 124 3.59 16.85 -6.80
CA ALA A 124 4.62 17.02 -7.81
C ALA A 124 6.02 16.96 -7.18
N ILE A 125 6.80 15.95 -7.56
CA ILE A 125 8.20 15.78 -7.16
C ILE A 125 9.13 16.04 -8.34
N SER A 126 10.36 16.45 -8.07
CA SER A 126 11.37 16.59 -9.13
C SER A 126 11.81 15.22 -9.65
N GLN A 127 12.25 15.18 -10.91
CA GLN A 127 12.79 13.95 -11.50
C GLN A 127 14.02 13.44 -10.75
N ASP A 128 14.85 14.36 -10.25
CA ASP A 128 16.03 14.02 -9.44
C ASP A 128 15.63 13.31 -8.14
N PHE A 129 14.58 13.80 -7.47
CA PHE A 129 14.08 13.18 -6.26
C PHE A 129 13.38 11.84 -6.53
N GLU A 130 12.67 11.71 -7.66
CA GLU A 130 12.12 10.40 -8.09
C GLU A 130 13.24 9.36 -8.29
N MET A 131 14.34 9.74 -8.95
CA MET A 131 15.51 8.89 -9.12
C MET A 131 16.14 8.53 -7.77
N GLU A 132 16.20 9.48 -6.84
CA GLU A 132 16.69 9.23 -5.50
C GLU A 132 15.80 8.23 -4.74
N ILE A 133 14.48 8.37 -4.83
CA ILE A 133 13.53 7.42 -4.23
C ILE A 133 13.75 6.02 -4.80
N ASN A 134 13.80 5.89 -6.13
CA ASN A 134 14.01 4.61 -6.80
C ASN A 134 15.36 3.97 -6.44
N LYS A 135 16.38 4.78 -6.10
CA LYS A 135 17.71 4.31 -5.69
C LYS A 135 17.79 3.92 -4.22
N ARG A 136 17.15 4.69 -3.34
CA ARG A 136 17.33 4.60 -1.87
C ARG A 136 16.18 3.93 -1.15
N MET A 137 15.02 3.77 -1.76
CA MET A 137 13.88 3.10 -1.14
C MET A 137 13.89 1.61 -1.46
N GLY A 138 13.82 0.79 -0.42
CA GLY A 138 13.80 -0.65 -0.51
C GLY A 138 12.57 -1.25 0.17
N LEU A 139 12.24 -2.48 -0.21
CA LEU A 139 11.13 -3.23 0.35
C LEU A 139 11.61 -4.61 0.82
N ILE A 140 11.37 -4.94 2.08
CA ILE A 140 11.75 -6.22 2.67
C ILE A 140 10.48 -6.98 3.03
N TYR A 141 10.24 -8.13 2.39
CA TYR A 141 9.19 -9.03 2.85
C TYR A 141 9.65 -9.69 4.14
N THR A 142 8.83 -9.66 5.18
CA THR A 142 9.20 -10.10 6.53
C THR A 142 8.94 -11.60 6.78
N GLY A 143 8.25 -12.30 5.87
CA GLY A 143 7.76 -13.67 6.10
C GLY A 143 6.58 -13.78 7.07
N LYS A 144 6.27 -12.71 7.82
CA LYS A 144 5.16 -12.68 8.77
C LYS A 144 3.88 -12.25 8.07
N THR A 145 2.79 -12.97 8.32
CA THR A 145 1.44 -12.57 7.91
C THR A 145 0.59 -12.37 9.16
N ARG A 146 -0.10 -11.23 9.25
CA ARG A 146 -1.12 -11.00 10.27
C ARG A 146 -2.40 -10.47 9.62
N LEU A 147 -3.54 -10.91 10.13
CA LEU A 147 -4.84 -10.42 9.70
C LEU A 147 -5.04 -8.98 10.21
N ALA A 148 -5.14 -8.01 9.29
CA ALA A 148 -5.30 -6.59 9.61
C ALA A 148 -6.60 -6.24 10.37
N LYS A 149 -7.64 -7.09 10.25
CA LYS A 149 -9.00 -6.84 10.77
C LYS A 149 -9.04 -6.57 12.28
N ASN A 150 -8.24 -7.29 13.07
CA ASN A 150 -8.25 -7.14 14.52
C ASN A 150 -7.62 -5.81 14.97
N LEU A 151 -6.65 -5.31 14.19
CA LEU A 151 -5.92 -4.08 14.49
C LEU A 151 -6.83 -2.85 14.33
N LEU A 152 -7.59 -2.79 13.23
CA LEU A 152 -8.45 -1.66 12.91
C LEU A 152 -9.56 -1.46 13.97
N GLN A 153 -10.13 -2.55 14.47
CA GLN A 153 -11.18 -2.49 15.48
C GLN A 153 -10.68 -1.94 16.83
N GLU A 154 -9.42 -2.23 17.19
CA GLU A 154 -8.77 -1.68 18.40
C GLU A 154 -8.63 -0.15 18.28
N VAL A 155 -8.12 0.33 17.14
CA VAL A 155 -7.94 1.76 16.86
C VAL A 155 -9.27 2.51 16.90
N ILE A 156 -10.29 2.00 16.19
CA ILE A 156 -11.62 2.64 16.14
C ILE A 156 -12.23 2.74 17.55
N ARG A 157 -12.18 1.66 18.33
CA ARG A 157 -12.72 1.64 19.70
C ARG A 157 -12.03 2.64 20.61
N GLY A 158 -10.70 2.70 20.58
CA GLY A 158 -9.95 3.63 21.43
C GLY A 158 -10.07 5.10 20.97
N TRP A 159 -10.35 5.35 19.70
CA TRP A 159 -10.72 6.68 19.22
C TRP A 159 -12.10 7.11 19.75
N TYR A 160 -13.11 6.23 19.68
CA TYR A 160 -14.45 6.52 20.22
C TYR A 160 -14.45 6.73 21.74
N SER A 161 -13.55 6.06 22.47
CA SER A 161 -13.45 6.21 23.93
C SER A 161 -12.85 7.54 24.39
N GLY A 162 -12.38 8.40 23.46
CA GLY A 162 -11.84 9.72 23.80
C GLY A 162 -10.46 9.69 24.46
N GLY A 163 -9.74 8.57 24.34
CA GLY A 163 -8.43 8.40 24.97
C GLY A 163 -7.27 8.99 24.14
N PRO A 164 -6.01 8.68 24.54
CA PRO A 164 -4.78 9.17 23.90
C PRO A 164 -4.69 8.89 22.39
N ILE A 165 -5.43 7.87 21.91
CA ILE A 165 -5.52 7.56 20.47
C ILE A 165 -5.99 8.75 19.64
N ARG A 166 -6.88 9.62 20.17
CA ARG A 166 -7.32 10.82 19.44
C ARG A 166 -6.16 11.77 19.16
N GLU A 167 -5.35 12.05 20.18
CA GLU A 167 -4.19 12.94 20.07
C GLU A 167 -3.16 12.38 19.09
N VAL A 168 -2.94 11.06 19.11
CA VAL A 168 -2.05 10.38 18.15
C VAL A 168 -2.57 10.55 16.72
N ILE A 169 -3.87 10.38 16.48
CA ILE A 169 -4.45 10.56 15.13
C ILE A 169 -4.36 12.03 14.69
N THR A 170 -4.69 12.99 15.55
CA THR A 170 -4.55 14.43 15.23
C THR A 170 -3.10 14.78 14.89
N SER A 171 -2.12 14.26 15.64
CA SER A 171 -0.71 14.46 15.33
C SER A 171 -0.31 13.88 13.97
N LEU A 172 -0.87 12.73 13.58
CA LEU A 172 -0.64 12.15 12.27
C LEU A 172 -1.19 13.05 11.15
N GLU A 173 -2.40 13.57 11.31
CA GLU A 173 -3.04 14.48 10.35
C GLU A 173 -2.22 15.77 10.17
N ASP A 174 -1.77 16.40 11.26
CA ASP A 174 -0.95 17.62 11.23
C ASP A 174 0.39 17.42 10.50
N ASN A 175 0.93 16.20 10.55
CA ASN A 175 2.21 15.88 9.94
C ASN A 175 2.10 15.64 8.42
N VAL A 176 0.92 15.33 7.88
CA VAL A 176 0.73 15.06 6.44
C VAL A 176 1.13 16.27 5.59
N SER A 177 0.72 17.48 5.99
CA SER A 177 1.03 18.71 5.24
C SER A 177 2.54 19.02 5.24
N LYS A 178 3.22 18.80 6.36
CA LYS A 178 4.68 18.94 6.46
C LYS A 178 5.38 17.90 5.59
N PHE A 179 4.90 16.65 5.62
CA PHE A 179 5.44 15.55 4.82
C PHE A 179 5.33 15.86 3.33
N ALA A 180 4.14 16.25 2.86
CA ALA A 180 3.90 16.61 1.46
C ALA A 180 4.77 17.80 1.02
N THR A 181 5.00 18.78 1.90
CA THR A 181 5.88 19.92 1.61
C THR A 181 7.33 19.50 1.44
N ALA A 182 7.86 18.65 2.32
CA ALA A 182 9.22 18.12 2.21
C ALA A 182 9.42 17.32 0.91
N LEU A 183 8.45 16.48 0.54
CA LEU A 183 8.52 15.74 -0.73
C LEU A 183 8.57 16.68 -1.95
N LYS A 184 7.78 17.76 -1.96
CA LYS A 184 7.82 18.78 -3.03
C LYS A 184 9.17 19.50 -3.10
N GLN A 185 9.91 19.56 -1.99
CA GLN A 185 11.25 20.15 -1.91
C GLN A 185 12.37 19.16 -2.29
N GLY A 186 12.03 17.91 -2.59
CA GLY A 186 13.00 16.87 -2.93
C GLY A 186 13.68 16.24 -1.71
N GLU A 187 13.02 16.25 -0.56
CA GLU A 187 13.55 15.73 0.69
C GLU A 187 12.68 14.60 1.23
N MET A 188 13.31 13.52 1.70
CA MET A 188 12.62 12.46 2.45
C MET A 188 12.64 12.79 3.95
N PRO A 189 11.50 13.16 4.58
CA PRO A 189 11.49 13.63 5.96
C PRO A 189 11.52 12.45 6.94
N CYS A 190 12.70 11.87 7.14
CA CYS A 190 12.93 10.68 7.99
C CYS A 190 12.39 10.83 9.42
N ASP A 191 12.49 12.02 10.01
CA ASP A 191 11.97 12.28 11.35
C ASP A 191 10.44 12.14 11.41
N LEU A 192 9.72 12.61 10.38
CA LEU A 192 8.26 12.46 10.30
C LEU A 192 7.86 11.00 10.06
N ILE A 193 8.68 10.22 9.35
CA ILE A 193 8.48 8.77 9.18
C ILE A 193 8.64 8.05 10.52
N ASP A 194 9.67 8.39 11.29
CA ASP A 194 9.91 7.80 12.61
C ASP A 194 8.76 8.16 13.58
N VAL A 195 8.24 9.40 13.54
CA VAL A 195 7.03 9.80 14.28
C VAL A 195 5.81 8.99 13.84
N TYR A 196 5.57 8.87 12.53
CA TYR A 196 4.47 8.07 11.98
C TYR A 196 4.55 6.61 12.43
N TYR A 197 5.75 6.01 12.37
CA TYR A 197 5.92 4.61 12.71
C TYR A 197 5.79 4.38 14.22
N HIS A 198 6.24 5.33 15.05
CA HIS A 198 5.98 5.29 16.49
C HIS A 198 4.49 5.39 16.80
N ALA A 199 3.78 6.33 16.17
CA ALA A 199 2.34 6.47 16.30
C ALA A 199 1.61 5.17 15.93
N LYS A 200 1.97 4.50 14.83
CA LYS A 200 1.38 3.20 14.47
C LYS A 200 1.52 2.13 15.55
N LYS A 201 2.66 2.11 16.25
CA LYS A 201 2.90 1.17 17.35
C LYS A 201 2.04 1.49 18.57
N THR A 202 1.80 2.77 18.83
CA THR A 202 0.89 3.23 19.90
C THR A 202 -0.57 2.95 19.56
N LEU A 203 -0.96 3.11 18.29
CA LEU A 203 -2.34 2.91 17.85
C LEU A 203 -2.80 1.48 18.00
N ALA A 204 -1.92 0.50 17.82
CA ALA A 204 -2.34 -0.88 17.92
C ALA A 204 -1.24 -1.89 18.30
N THR A 205 -1.63 -2.77 19.22
CA THR A 205 -0.73 -3.75 19.82
C THR A 205 -0.28 -4.81 18.80
N GLY A 206 1.03 -5.00 18.68
CA GLY A 206 1.64 -5.94 17.72
C GLY A 206 1.70 -5.41 16.28
N CYS A 207 1.68 -4.09 16.08
CA CYS A 207 1.99 -3.47 14.79
C CYS A 207 3.43 -3.80 14.33
N GLU A 208 4.35 -4.05 15.24
CA GLU A 208 5.75 -4.40 14.96
C GLU A 208 6.08 -5.75 15.64
N PRO A 209 6.23 -6.85 14.88
CA PRO A 209 6.73 -8.11 15.44
C PRO A 209 8.19 -7.98 15.89
N ASP A 210 8.59 -8.69 16.95
CA ASP A 210 9.95 -8.63 17.51
C ASP A 210 11.05 -8.86 16.46
N ILE A 211 10.83 -9.81 15.54
CA ILE A 211 11.79 -10.08 14.45
C ILE A 211 11.99 -8.88 13.52
N VAL A 212 10.94 -8.09 13.30
CA VAL A 212 11.00 -6.87 12.49
C VAL A 212 11.71 -5.77 13.29
N ALA A 213 11.40 -5.60 14.57
CA ALA A 213 12.09 -4.66 15.44
C ALA A 213 13.60 -4.93 15.48
N CYS A 214 14.00 -6.20 15.70
CA CYS A 214 15.40 -6.63 15.69
C CYS A 214 16.09 -6.33 14.34
N LEU A 215 15.41 -6.58 13.22
CA LEU A 215 15.94 -6.28 11.90
C LEU A 215 16.16 -4.77 11.70
N ILE A 216 15.17 -3.93 12.06
CA ILE A 216 15.29 -2.47 11.96
C ILE A 216 16.46 -1.98 12.81
N SER A 217 16.56 -2.43 14.07
CA SER A 217 17.66 -2.07 14.96
C SER A 217 19.02 -2.51 14.40
N SER A 218 19.09 -3.71 13.81
CA SER A 218 20.31 -4.22 13.19
C SER A 218 20.73 -3.40 11.96
N LEU A 219 19.78 -3.02 11.10
CA LEU A 219 20.04 -2.17 9.93
C LEU A 219 20.46 -0.75 10.33
N LYS A 220 19.81 -0.14 11.34
CA LYS A 220 20.20 1.16 11.91
C LYS A 220 21.59 1.08 12.56
N GLY A 221 21.86 0.05 13.37
CA GLY A 221 23.16 -0.17 14.01
C GLY A 221 24.30 -0.47 13.03
N GLY A 222 24.00 -1.09 11.89
CA GLY A 222 24.92 -1.28 10.77
C GLY A 222 25.11 -0.02 9.91
N ASN A 223 24.46 1.10 10.25
CA ASN A 223 24.52 2.36 9.51
C ASN A 223 24.05 2.22 8.04
N LEU A 224 23.12 1.31 7.77
CA LEU A 224 22.66 0.99 6.41
C LEU A 224 21.42 1.79 5.98
N ILE A 225 20.58 2.17 6.93
CA ILE A 225 19.32 2.87 6.71
C ILE A 225 19.23 4.11 7.60
N GLU A 226 18.43 5.09 7.19
CA GLU A 226 18.04 6.22 8.05
C GLU A 226 16.76 5.90 8.81
N THR A 227 15.74 5.38 8.11
CA THR A 227 14.45 5.01 8.69
C THR A 227 13.87 3.76 8.02
N ALA A 228 12.88 3.16 8.68
CA ALA A 228 12.11 2.03 8.19
C ALA A 228 10.72 2.00 8.83
N TRP A 229 9.72 1.53 8.10
CA TRP A 229 8.35 1.42 8.59
C TRP A 229 7.60 0.29 7.90
N LEU A 230 6.69 -0.37 8.63
CA LEU A 230 5.86 -1.43 8.04
C LEU A 230 4.75 -0.84 7.16
N ALA A 231 4.55 -1.45 6.00
CA ALA A 231 3.45 -1.18 5.09
C ALA A 231 2.09 -1.56 5.69
N GLY A 232 1.02 -1.00 5.14
CA GLY A 232 -0.36 -1.32 5.51
C GLY A 232 -0.65 -1.12 7.00
N ALA A 233 -1.45 -2.00 7.58
CA ALA A 233 -1.80 -1.95 9.01
C ALA A 233 -0.62 -2.31 9.95
N GLY A 234 0.39 -3.05 9.45
CA GLY A 234 1.47 -3.61 10.26
C GLY A 234 1.23 -5.05 10.70
N GLY A 235 2.06 -5.55 11.62
CA GLY A 235 2.03 -6.93 12.13
C GLY A 235 2.69 -7.96 11.23
N GLY A 236 3.34 -7.53 10.14
CA GLY A 236 4.01 -8.38 9.15
C GLY A 236 3.95 -7.75 7.76
N GLY A 237 4.08 -8.57 6.72
CA GLY A 237 4.04 -8.14 5.33
C GLY A 237 5.36 -7.53 4.91
N PHE A 238 5.30 -6.36 4.28
CA PHE A 238 6.47 -5.65 3.82
C PHE A 238 6.92 -4.53 4.77
N LEU A 239 8.24 -4.43 4.94
CA LEU A 239 8.94 -3.35 5.61
C LEU A 239 9.56 -2.44 4.55
N TYR A 240 9.17 -1.17 4.56
CA TYR A 240 9.87 -0.13 3.80
C TYR A 240 11.16 0.24 4.52
N VAL A 241 12.22 0.45 3.76
CA VAL A 241 13.50 0.97 4.26
C VAL A 241 13.95 2.15 3.41
N TRP A 242 14.42 3.19 4.07
CA TRP A 242 15.10 4.31 3.42
C TRP A 242 16.60 4.21 3.69
N LEU A 243 17.36 3.87 2.66
CA LEU A 243 18.80 3.62 2.75
C LEU A 243 19.57 4.91 2.98
N LYS A 244 20.69 4.84 3.71
CA LYS A 244 21.66 5.95 3.76
C LYS A 244 22.23 6.24 2.38
N PRO A 245 22.75 7.47 2.13
CA PRO A 245 23.55 7.75 0.95
C PRO A 245 24.66 6.69 0.80
N ASP A 246 24.91 6.26 -0.45
CA ASP A 246 25.94 5.28 -0.83
C ASP A 246 25.76 3.82 -0.34
N VAL A 247 24.64 3.53 0.33
CA VAL A 247 24.23 2.15 0.60
C VAL A 247 23.48 1.60 -0.61
N THR A 248 23.83 0.40 -1.03
CA THR A 248 23.18 -0.30 -2.14
C THR A 248 22.19 -1.32 -1.64
N MET A 249 21.18 -1.64 -2.45
CA MET A 249 20.22 -2.71 -2.15
C MET A 249 20.89 -4.09 -2.00
N ASP A 250 22.07 -4.31 -2.58
CA ASP A 250 22.85 -5.54 -2.37
C ASP A 250 23.41 -5.64 -0.96
N LYS A 251 23.89 -4.52 -0.38
CA LYS A 251 24.29 -4.50 1.04
C LYS A 251 23.13 -4.84 1.95
N ILE A 252 21.92 -4.38 1.63
CA ILE A 252 20.70 -4.73 2.37
C ILE A 252 20.38 -6.22 2.21
N ARG A 253 20.48 -6.77 1.00
CA ARG A 253 20.30 -8.23 0.76
C ARG A 253 21.27 -9.06 1.59
N ASP A 254 22.54 -8.70 1.62
CA ASP A 254 23.56 -9.44 2.37
C ASP A 254 23.34 -9.33 3.88
N HIS A 255 22.93 -8.15 4.36
CA HIS A 255 22.58 -7.94 5.76
C HIS A 255 21.35 -8.76 6.17
N VAL A 256 20.29 -8.75 5.35
CA VAL A 256 19.07 -9.55 5.60
C VAL A 256 19.35 -11.04 5.54
N LYS A 257 20.21 -11.52 4.62
CA LYS A 257 20.63 -12.94 4.61
C LYS A 257 21.37 -13.35 5.88
N LYS A 258 22.15 -12.45 6.46
CA LYS A 258 22.97 -12.74 7.65
C LYS A 258 22.20 -12.63 8.97
N TYR A 259 21.30 -11.65 9.07
CA TYR A 259 20.63 -11.30 10.33
C TYR A 259 19.10 -11.47 10.30
N GLY A 260 18.50 -11.67 9.13
CA GLY A 260 17.08 -11.93 8.94
C GLY A 260 16.72 -13.41 8.98
N THR A 261 15.48 -13.73 8.60
CA THR A 261 15.01 -15.12 8.48
C THR A 261 15.12 -15.61 7.03
N SER A 262 15.08 -16.92 6.83
CA SER A 262 15.11 -17.55 5.49
C SER A 262 13.91 -17.17 4.61
N GLU A 263 12.81 -16.72 5.21
CA GLU A 263 11.60 -16.28 4.51
C GLU A 263 11.71 -14.84 4.02
N MET A 264 12.67 -14.06 4.53
CA MET A 264 12.80 -12.66 4.18
C MET A 264 13.39 -12.49 2.78
N THR A 265 12.78 -11.62 1.99
CA THR A 265 13.25 -11.29 0.64
C THR A 265 13.30 -9.78 0.45
N VAL A 266 14.29 -9.31 -0.32
CA VAL A 266 14.58 -7.88 -0.49
C VAL A 266 14.35 -7.48 -1.94
N HIS A 267 13.55 -6.44 -2.12
CA HIS A 267 13.04 -5.96 -3.40
C HIS A 267 13.34 -4.47 -3.57
N THR A 268 13.50 -4.05 -4.82
CA THR A 268 13.56 -2.65 -5.21
C THR A 268 12.15 -2.14 -5.48
N ILE A 269 11.94 -0.83 -5.32
CA ILE A 269 10.68 -0.19 -5.70
C ILE A 269 10.91 0.85 -6.78
N THR A 270 9.86 1.14 -7.54
CA THR A 270 9.81 2.24 -8.48
C THR A 270 8.49 2.97 -8.33
N ILE A 271 8.49 4.29 -8.42
CA ILE A 271 7.26 5.06 -8.49
C ILE A 271 6.53 4.72 -9.79
N ASP A 272 5.27 4.32 -9.69
CA ASP A 272 4.41 4.10 -10.85
C ASP A 272 3.61 5.37 -11.14
N THR A 273 3.94 6.02 -12.25
CA THR A 273 3.24 7.21 -12.76
C THR A 273 2.15 6.85 -13.77
N SER A 274 1.92 5.55 -14.02
CA SER A 274 0.88 5.09 -14.93
C SER A 274 -0.44 4.87 -14.19
N PRO A 275 -1.56 5.42 -14.67
CA PRO A 275 -2.86 5.12 -14.10
C PRO A 275 -3.26 3.66 -14.39
N MET A 276 -4.17 3.11 -13.59
CA MET A 276 -4.78 1.82 -13.87
C MET A 276 -5.46 1.85 -15.24
N THR A 277 -4.97 1.00 -16.15
CA THR A 277 -5.43 0.92 -17.55
C THR A 277 -6.33 -0.30 -17.78
N TYR A 278 -7.21 -0.22 -18.78
CA TYR A 278 -8.03 -1.33 -19.27
C TYR A 278 -7.86 -1.48 -20.78
N SER A 279 -8.22 -2.65 -21.31
CA SER A 279 -8.27 -2.89 -22.75
C SER A 279 -9.41 -3.86 -23.07
N PHE A 280 -10.13 -3.57 -24.14
CA PHE A 280 -11.02 -4.54 -24.77
C PHE A 280 -10.17 -5.45 -25.66
N VAL A 281 -10.36 -6.76 -25.54
CA VAL A 281 -9.74 -7.76 -26.43
C VAL A 281 -10.83 -8.49 -27.17
#